data_AF-A0A0Q5N4M8-F1
#
_entry.id   AF-A0A0Q5N4M8-F1
#
_cell.length_a   1.000
_cell.length_b   1.000
_cell.length_c   1.000
_cell.angle_alpha   90.00
_cell.angle_beta   90.00
_cell.angle_gamma   90.00
#
_symmetry.space_group_name_H-M   'P 1'
#
loop_
_entity.id
_entity.type
_entity.pdbx_description
1 polymer ?
#
loop_
_entity_poly.entity_id
_entity_poly.type
_entity_poly.pdbx_seq_one_letter_code
_entity_poly.pdbx_strand_id
1 'polypeptide(L)'
;MKKLNSFLLSASLIALLFACSKKQAAEIKPDGPTTVTTANVTYSNFAGALFQNKCASCHGQNGAIRTVWLFNGLASIKNDVRVANSVLVTKTMPKGSTLTANELALLQAWFDRNTPE
;
A
#
# COMPACT_ATOMS: atom_id res chain seq x y z
N MET A 1 31.31 -54.82 -21.74
CA MET A 1 32.02 -54.84 -23.04
C MET A 1 31.14 -54.16 -24.08
N LYS A 2 31.64 -53.07 -24.69
CA LYS A 2 31.33 -52.41 -26.00
C LYS A 2 29.84 -52.42 -26.46
N LYS A 3 29.21 -51.31 -26.86
CA LYS A 3 29.59 -50.39 -27.97
C LYS A 3 28.87 -49.04 -27.70
N LEU A 4 29.56 -47.93 -27.42
CA LEU A 4 30.09 -46.92 -28.35
C LEU A 4 29.32 -46.79 -29.67
N ASN A 5 28.57 -45.68 -29.83
CA ASN A 5 28.00 -45.27 -31.10
C ASN A 5 28.51 -43.87 -31.48
N SER A 6 29.03 -43.82 -32.71
CA SER A 6 29.62 -42.74 -33.50
C SER A 6 29.11 -41.32 -33.20
N PHE A 7 30.00 -40.34 -33.02
CA PHE A 7 30.62 -39.56 -34.12
C PHE A 7 29.61 -39.13 -35.19
N LEU A 8 29.40 -37.82 -35.35
CA LEU A 8 29.70 -37.06 -36.56
C LEU A 8 29.18 -35.61 -36.40
N LEU A 9 30.11 -34.67 -36.62
CA LEU A 9 29.98 -33.34 -37.21
C LEU A 9 28.71 -32.52 -36.93
N SER A 10 28.91 -31.30 -36.43
CA SER A 10 28.67 -30.09 -37.24
C SER A 10 29.20 -28.85 -36.51
N ALA A 11 30.35 -28.37 -36.98
CA ALA A 11 30.85 -27.05 -36.69
C ALA A 11 29.93 -25.99 -37.32
N SER A 12 29.11 -25.33 -36.51
CA SER A 12 28.35 -24.11 -36.81
C SER A 12 27.78 -23.69 -35.45
N LEU A 13 28.18 -22.62 -34.81
CA LEU A 13 27.74 -21.28 -35.19
C LEU A 13 28.42 -20.27 -34.25
N ILE A 14 29.64 -19.85 -34.62
CA ILE A 14 30.41 -18.77 -33.96
C ILE A 14 29.83 -17.41 -34.41
N ALA A 15 28.54 -17.16 -34.15
CA ALA A 15 27.85 -15.97 -34.67
C ALA A 15 26.93 -15.28 -33.65
N LEU A 16 27.34 -15.22 -32.37
CA LEU A 16 26.54 -14.58 -31.31
C LEU A 16 27.23 -13.39 -30.60
N LEU A 17 28.37 -12.91 -31.10
CA LEU A 17 29.20 -11.92 -30.36
C LEU A 17 28.98 -10.43 -30.70
N PHE A 18 27.95 -10.02 -31.46
CA PHE A 18 27.78 -8.59 -31.82
C PHE A 18 26.35 -8.02 -31.72
N ALA A 19 25.53 -8.46 -30.76
CA ALA A 19 24.13 -7.98 -30.64
C ALA A 19 23.73 -7.33 -29.30
N CYS A 20 24.69 -6.84 -28.49
CA CYS A 20 24.37 -6.01 -27.32
C CYS A 20 25.21 -4.73 -27.27
N SER A 21 25.17 -3.93 -28.33
CA SER A 21 25.45 -2.50 -28.22
C SER A 21 24.12 -1.76 -28.09
N LYS A 22 23.53 -1.83 -26.91
CA LYS A 22 22.36 -1.01 -26.56
C LYS A 22 22.90 0.20 -25.82
N LYS A 23 22.95 1.32 -26.54
CA LYS A 23 23.06 2.69 -26.01
C LYS A 23 22.35 2.76 -24.66
N GLN A 24 23.04 3.30 -23.65
CA GLN A 24 22.46 3.69 -22.38
C GLN A 24 21.20 4.52 -22.62
N ALA A 25 20.04 3.90 -22.44
CA ALA A 25 18.84 4.64 -22.07
C ALA A 25 19.10 5.12 -20.64
N ALA A 26 18.96 6.43 -20.42
CA ALA A 26 18.97 6.98 -19.07
C ALA A 26 18.08 6.10 -18.19
N GLU A 27 18.64 5.57 -17.10
CA GLU A 27 17.87 4.87 -16.09
C GLU A 27 16.82 5.85 -15.56
N ILE A 28 15.57 5.69 -15.98
CA ILE A 28 14.44 6.22 -15.23
C ILE A 28 14.49 5.46 -13.92
N LYS A 29 15.09 6.05 -12.89
CA LYS A 29 14.90 5.58 -11.52
C LYS A 29 13.38 5.53 -11.31
N PRO A 30 12.80 4.37 -11.03
CA PRO A 30 11.46 4.36 -10.45
C PRO A 30 11.62 5.11 -9.14
N ASP A 31 10.89 6.22 -8.96
CA ASP A 31 10.64 6.70 -7.61
C ASP A 31 10.06 5.50 -6.87
N GLY A 32 10.84 4.94 -5.94
CA GLY A 32 10.40 3.83 -5.11
C GLY A 32 9.10 4.23 -4.38
N PRO A 33 8.34 3.27 -3.83
CA PRO A 33 7.14 3.60 -3.06
C PRO A 33 7.52 4.67 -2.03
N THR A 34 6.97 5.87 -2.19
CA THR A 34 7.28 6.99 -1.30
C THR A 34 6.84 6.57 0.10
N THR A 35 7.79 6.39 1.01
CA THR A 35 7.49 6.05 2.40
C THR A 35 6.49 7.07 2.94
N VAL A 36 5.38 6.57 3.50
CA VAL A 36 4.37 7.44 4.11
C VAL A 36 4.92 7.98 5.43
N THR A 37 4.88 9.30 5.57
CA THR A 37 5.32 10.09 6.72
C THR A 37 4.21 11.04 7.13
N THR A 38 4.33 11.65 8.31
CA THR A 38 3.39 12.67 8.78
C THR A 38 3.31 13.88 7.84
N ALA A 39 4.37 14.16 7.07
CA ALA A 39 4.43 15.27 6.13
C ALA A 39 3.70 15.00 4.80
N ASN A 40 3.59 13.73 4.38
CA ASN A 40 3.03 13.37 3.07
C ASN A 40 1.82 12.42 3.14
N VAL A 41 1.33 12.08 4.34
CA VAL A 41 0.17 11.21 4.52
C VAL A 41 -1.08 11.76 3.83
N THR A 42 -1.83 10.91 3.13
CA THR A 42 -3.09 11.22 2.45
C THR A 42 -4.10 10.11 2.66
N TYR A 43 -5.32 10.31 2.18
CA TYR A 43 -6.34 9.27 2.16
C TYR A 43 -5.91 8.09 1.27
N SER A 44 -5.44 8.41 0.07
CA SER A 44 -5.03 7.45 -0.97
C SER A 44 -3.81 6.62 -0.59
N ASN A 45 -2.84 7.18 0.13
CA ASN A 45 -1.61 6.46 0.48
C ASN A 45 -1.63 5.76 1.85
N PHE A 46 -2.58 6.07 2.73
CA PHE A 46 -2.65 5.49 4.07
C PHE A 46 -4.05 5.47 4.70
N ALA A 47 -4.70 6.63 4.89
CA ALA A 47 -5.85 6.70 5.80
C ALA A 47 -7.03 5.85 5.30
N GLY A 48 -7.29 5.82 3.99
CA GLY A 48 -8.34 4.98 3.40
C GLY A 48 -8.13 3.49 3.67
N ALA A 49 -6.91 3.00 3.50
CA ALA A 49 -6.56 1.61 3.80
C ALA A 49 -6.66 1.31 5.31
N LEU A 50 -6.28 2.25 6.17
CA LEU A 50 -6.44 2.12 7.62
C LEU A 50 -7.92 1.95 8.01
N PHE A 51 -8.79 2.85 7.56
CA PHE A 51 -10.24 2.76 7.85
C PHE A 51 -10.86 1.49 7.28
N GLN A 52 -10.45 1.09 6.07
CA GLN A 52 -10.91 -0.15 5.46
C GLN A 52 -10.51 -1.38 6.30
N ASN A 53 -9.27 -1.45 6.76
CA ASN A 53 -8.73 -2.65 7.40
C ASN A 53 -9.04 -2.73 8.90
N LYS A 54 -9.13 -1.59 9.59
CA LYS A 54 -9.28 -1.53 11.05
C LYS A 54 -10.67 -1.14 11.51
N CYS A 55 -11.49 -0.55 10.64
CA CYS A 55 -12.79 0.00 11.04
C CYS A 55 -13.97 -0.64 10.28
N ALA A 56 -13.78 -1.00 9.01
CA ALA A 56 -14.89 -1.39 8.14
C ALA A 56 -15.57 -2.72 8.50
N SER A 57 -14.92 -3.61 9.27
CA SER A 57 -15.58 -4.84 9.76
C SER A 57 -16.78 -4.52 10.66
N CYS A 58 -16.71 -3.44 11.42
CA CYS A 58 -17.79 -2.95 12.28
C CYS A 58 -18.60 -1.84 11.62
N HIS A 59 -17.93 -0.95 10.89
CA HIS A 59 -18.53 0.29 10.38
C HIS A 59 -18.73 0.33 8.87
N GLY A 60 -18.27 -0.64 8.09
CA GLY A 60 -18.44 -0.66 6.64
C GLY A 60 -19.85 -1.01 6.20
N GLN A 61 -20.08 -1.10 4.88
CA GLN A 61 -21.41 -1.40 4.30
C GLN A 61 -22.07 -2.66 4.87
N ASN A 62 -21.27 -3.68 5.19
CA ASN A 62 -21.72 -4.94 5.79
C ASN A 62 -21.36 -5.04 7.28
N GLY A 63 -20.96 -3.93 7.90
CA GLY A 63 -20.49 -3.89 9.26
C GLY A 63 -21.62 -4.07 10.28
N ALA A 64 -21.29 -4.73 11.40
CA ALA A 64 -22.24 -5.06 12.46
C ALA A 64 -22.93 -3.82 13.09
N ILE A 65 -22.26 -2.66 13.08
CA ILE A 65 -22.72 -1.42 13.72
C ILE A 65 -22.74 -0.24 12.75
N ARG A 66 -22.91 -0.51 11.44
CA ARG A 66 -22.97 0.50 10.38
C ARG A 66 -24.03 1.60 10.59
N THR A 67 -25.07 1.32 11.40
CA THR A 67 -26.12 2.29 11.72
C THR A 67 -25.68 3.36 12.72
N VAL A 68 -24.62 3.12 13.50
CA VAL A 68 -24.02 4.10 14.43
C VAL A 68 -23.13 5.07 13.66
N TRP A 69 -22.29 4.52 12.80
CA TRP A 69 -21.47 5.24 11.83
C TRP A 69 -21.16 4.30 10.67
N LEU A 70 -21.43 4.75 9.44
CA LEU A 70 -21.16 4.04 8.21
C LEU A 70 -19.91 4.62 7.53
N PHE A 71 -18.86 3.83 7.45
CA PHE A 71 -17.72 4.11 6.58
C PHE A 71 -18.07 3.76 5.13
N ASN A 72 -18.20 4.79 4.29
CA ASN A 72 -18.46 4.68 2.86
C ASN A 72 -17.57 5.62 2.02
N GLY A 73 -16.38 5.94 2.54
CA GLY A 73 -15.39 6.79 1.88
C GLY A 73 -15.02 8.03 2.69
N LEU A 74 -14.16 8.86 2.12
CA LEU A 74 -13.58 10.03 2.78
C LEU A 74 -14.62 10.96 3.41
N ALA A 75 -15.73 11.23 2.71
CA ALA A 75 -16.79 12.11 3.20
C ALA A 75 -17.40 11.64 4.53
N SER A 76 -17.58 10.32 4.74
CA SER A 76 -18.10 9.77 6.01
C SER A 76 -17.18 10.01 7.20
N ILE A 77 -15.88 10.18 6.96
CA ILE A 77 -14.89 10.47 7.99
C ILE A 77 -14.86 11.97 8.28
N LYS A 78 -14.81 12.80 7.23
CA LYS A 78 -14.70 14.27 7.35
C LYS A 78 -15.94 14.92 7.96
N ASN A 79 -17.12 14.40 7.65
CA ASN A 79 -18.38 15.00 8.08
C ASN A 79 -18.81 14.57 9.49
N ASP A 80 -18.03 13.73 10.18
CA ASP A 80 -18.36 13.24 11.51
C ASP A 80 -17.18 13.38 12.48
N VAL A 81 -17.21 14.45 13.27
CA VAL A 81 -16.19 14.76 14.29
C VAL A 81 -16.00 13.66 15.33
N ARG A 82 -16.99 12.76 15.50
CA ARG A 82 -16.91 11.64 16.45
C ARG A 82 -15.86 10.63 16.01
N VAL A 83 -15.56 10.53 14.72
CA VAL A 83 -14.55 9.59 14.19
C VAL A 83 -13.18 9.96 14.75
N ALA A 84 -12.72 11.20 14.53
CA ALA A 84 -11.44 11.67 15.07
C ALA A 84 -11.42 11.61 16.61
N ASN A 85 -12.48 12.06 17.28
CA ASN A 85 -12.57 12.04 18.74
C ASN A 85 -12.48 10.62 19.33
N SER A 86 -13.15 9.64 18.72
CA SER A 86 -13.16 8.25 19.21
C SER A 86 -11.82 7.53 19.03
N VAL A 87 -11.06 7.87 17.99
CA VAL A 87 -9.79 7.21 17.66
C VAL A 87 -8.59 7.93 18.28
N LEU A 88 -8.54 9.26 18.21
CA LEU A 88 -7.35 10.04 18.57
C LEU A 88 -7.40 10.60 20.00
N VAL A 89 -8.58 11.01 20.45
CA VAL A 89 -8.74 11.70 21.74
C VAL A 89 -9.12 10.71 22.85
N THR A 90 -10.29 10.08 22.73
CA THR A 90 -10.78 9.13 23.75
C THR A 90 -10.18 7.73 23.60
N LYS A 91 -9.63 7.41 22.41
CA LYS A 91 -8.98 6.12 22.08
C LYS A 91 -9.88 4.92 22.42
N THR A 92 -11.19 5.08 22.25
CA THR A 92 -12.19 4.04 22.51
C THR A 92 -12.42 3.12 21.31
N MET A 93 -11.88 3.50 20.15
CA MET A 93 -11.90 2.77 18.89
C MET A 93 -10.48 2.52 18.36
N PRO A 94 -10.23 1.41 17.65
CA PRO A 94 -11.17 0.32 17.37
C PRO A 94 -11.45 -0.58 18.60
N LYS A 95 -12.66 -1.15 18.70
CA LYS A 95 -12.96 -2.14 19.75
C LYS A 95 -12.32 -3.49 19.43
N GLY A 96 -11.72 -4.13 20.45
CA GLY A 96 -11.10 -5.45 20.32
C GLY A 96 -9.78 -5.46 19.53
N SER A 97 -9.26 -4.29 19.16
CA SER A 97 -7.97 -4.13 18.51
C SER A 97 -7.35 -2.80 18.96
N THR A 98 -6.15 -2.50 18.50
CA THR A 98 -5.49 -1.22 18.75
C THR A 98 -4.82 -0.74 17.47
N LEU A 99 -4.61 0.57 17.38
CA LEU A 99 -3.70 1.15 16.41
C LEU A 99 -2.29 1.17 17.01
N THR A 100 -1.30 0.91 16.17
CA THR A 100 0.11 1.10 16.51
C THR A 100 0.40 2.59 16.73
N ALA A 101 1.50 2.89 17.42
CA ALA A 101 1.93 4.28 17.62
C ALA A 101 2.17 5.01 16.29
N ASN A 102 2.73 4.32 15.30
CA ASN A 102 2.95 4.89 13.97
C ASN A 102 1.63 5.16 13.23
N GLU A 103 0.67 4.23 13.27
CA GLU A 103 -0.65 4.44 12.68
C GLU A 103 -1.38 5.63 13.32
N LEU A 104 -1.30 5.78 14.65
CA LEU A 104 -1.85 6.94 15.36
C LEU A 104 -1.18 8.24 14.94
N ALA A 105 0.15 8.27 14.83
CA ALA A 105 0.89 9.45 14.43
C ALA A 105 0.55 9.90 12.99
N LEU A 106 0.50 8.95 12.06
CA LEU A 106 0.11 9.22 10.68
C LEU A 106 -1.35 9.67 10.57
N LEU A 107 -2.27 9.03 11.30
CA LEU A 107 -3.67 9.42 11.30
C LEU A 107 -3.88 10.80 11.92
N GLN A 108 -3.21 11.12 13.02
CA GLN A 108 -3.24 12.45 13.64
C GLN A 108 -2.75 13.51 12.65
N ALA A 109 -1.58 13.30 12.03
CA ALA A 109 -1.04 14.23 11.04
C ALA A 109 -1.95 14.42 9.83
N TRP A 110 -2.66 13.36 9.42
CA TRP A 110 -3.64 13.44 8.33
C TRP A 110 -4.84 14.32 8.69
N PHE A 111 -5.39 14.21 9.90
CA PHE A 111 -6.45 15.11 10.38
C PHE A 111 -5.94 16.54 10.56
N ASP A 112 -4.75 16.74 11.14
CA ASP A 112 -4.16 18.07 11.38
C ASP A 112 -3.88 18.82 10.07
N ARG A 113 -3.58 18.08 8.99
CA ARG A 113 -3.41 18.63 7.64
C ARG A 113 -4.72 18.79 6.87
N ASN A 114 -5.85 18.80 7.58
CA ASN A 114 -7.20 18.95 7.03
C ASN A 114 -7.58 17.84 6.04
N THR A 115 -7.21 16.60 6.32
CA THR A 115 -7.63 15.38 5.59
C THR A 115 -7.36 15.42 4.07
N PRO A 116 -6.09 15.55 3.64
CA PRO A 116 -5.72 15.54 2.23
C PRO A 116 -6.07 14.18 1.59
N GLU A 117 -6.55 14.20 0.34
CA GLU A 117 -6.94 13.00 -0.41
C GLU A 117 -5.73 12.28 -1.04
#